data_AF-A0A1Z5J4G1-F1
#
_entry.id   AF-A0A1Z5J4G1-F1
#
_cell.length_a   1.000
_cell.length_b   1.000
_cell.length_c   1.000
_cell.angle_alpha   90.00
_cell.angle_beta   90.00
_cell.angle_gamma   90.00
#
_symmetry.space_group_name_H-M   'P 1'
#
loop_
_entity.id
_entity.type
_entity.pdbx_description
1 polymer ?
#
loop_
_entity_poly.entity_id
_entity_poly.type
_entity_poly.pdbx_seq_one_letter_code
_entity_poly.pdbx_strand_id
1 'polypeptide(L)'
;MLNRVVKGTVSLVTGLTILGGSGAISANAASWHKGTPTSLQGKWRTNWQHVGHGKKRVLTKITKKNVTSIEQAYHGPSDMTRPTATSAKYKYLGHHTYQITGKLLSTTYTFKAKWYSHNKIKISDRYETHYWYRY
;
A
#
# COMPACT_ATOMS: atom_id res chain seq x y z
N MET A 1 74.16 20.31 -6.33
CA MET A 1 72.88 21.05 -6.23
C MET A 1 72.06 20.46 -5.07
N LEU A 2 71.52 21.34 -4.22
CA LEU A 2 70.46 21.19 -3.18
C LEU A 2 70.44 19.99 -2.19
N ASN A 3 71.09 20.19 -1.05
CA ASN A 3 70.57 20.31 0.33
C ASN A 3 69.12 19.84 0.75
N ARG A 4 69.09 19.25 1.98
CA ARG A 4 68.07 19.27 3.07
C ARG A 4 67.20 17.99 3.24
N VAL A 5 67.48 17.14 4.25
CA VAL A 5 67.05 17.17 5.69
C VAL A 5 65.51 17.09 5.78
N VAL A 6 64.88 16.06 6.36
CA VAL A 6 64.34 16.07 7.76
C VAL A 6 63.41 14.86 8.02
N LYS A 7 63.68 14.13 9.12
CA LYS A 7 62.80 13.52 10.16
C LYS A 7 61.75 12.49 9.72
N GLY A 8 61.77 11.25 10.23
CA GLY A 8 61.42 10.89 11.62
C GLY A 8 59.89 10.66 11.70
N THR A 9 59.34 9.53 12.12
CA THR A 9 59.15 9.14 13.54
C THR A 9 58.47 7.76 13.57
N VAL A 10 58.84 6.91 14.53
CA VAL A 10 58.20 5.62 14.86
C VAL A 10 56.88 5.87 15.62
N SER A 11 55.82 5.10 15.35
CA SER A 11 54.65 4.94 16.25
C SER A 11 53.90 3.66 15.86
N LEU A 12 53.95 2.59 16.66
CA LEU A 12 53.18 2.27 17.88
C LEU A 12 52.01 1.33 17.57
N VAL A 13 52.13 0.09 18.06
CA VAL A 13 51.10 -0.93 18.19
C VAL A 13 49.94 -0.40 19.05
N THR A 14 48.68 -0.74 18.76
CA THR A 14 47.68 -1.34 19.70
C THR A 14 46.27 -1.42 19.05
N GLY A 15 45.75 -2.65 18.95
CA GLY A 15 44.37 -3.09 19.23
C GLY A 15 43.14 -2.34 18.72
N LEU A 16 42.31 -3.06 17.93
CA LEU A 16 40.85 -3.02 18.14
C LEU A 16 40.19 -4.34 17.71
N THR A 17 40.00 -5.25 18.66
CA THR A 17 38.93 -6.26 18.60
C THR A 17 37.60 -5.55 18.81
N ILE A 18 36.76 -5.48 17.79
CA ILE A 18 35.31 -5.37 17.97
C ILE A 18 34.68 -6.68 17.50
N LEU A 19 34.45 -7.55 18.49
CA LEU A 19 33.31 -8.45 18.49
C LEU A 19 32.04 -7.59 18.41
N GLY A 20 31.26 -7.77 17.35
CA GLY A 20 29.99 -7.08 17.19
C GLY A 20 29.47 -7.34 15.80
N GLY A 21 28.89 -8.51 15.62
CA GLY A 21 28.28 -8.92 14.37
C GLY A 21 27.50 -7.76 13.77
N SER A 22 27.98 -7.29 12.62
CA SER A 22 27.27 -6.41 11.71
C SER A 22 26.13 -7.20 11.07
N GLY A 23 25.21 -7.69 11.90
CA GLY A 23 23.83 -7.80 11.52
C GLY A 23 23.36 -6.38 11.25
N ALA A 24 23.66 -5.89 10.04
CA ALA A 24 22.92 -4.80 9.45
C ALA A 24 21.46 -5.26 9.50
N ILE A 25 20.75 -4.85 10.55
CA ILE A 25 19.31 -4.91 10.57
C ILE A 25 18.92 -3.92 9.48
N SER A 26 18.83 -4.44 8.25
CA SER A 26 18.30 -3.71 7.13
C SER A 26 16.87 -3.39 7.53
N ALA A 27 16.67 -2.20 8.09
CA ALA A 27 15.38 -1.60 8.26
C ALA A 27 14.82 -1.47 6.85
N ASN A 28 14.14 -2.52 6.38
CA ASN A 28 13.51 -2.56 5.08
C ASN A 28 12.48 -1.44 5.05
N ALA A 29 12.91 -0.26 4.59
CA ALA A 29 12.06 0.88 4.37
C ALA A 29 10.96 0.41 3.44
N ALA A 30 9.76 0.22 3.98
CA ALA A 30 8.66 -0.31 3.20
C ALA A 30 8.31 0.70 2.12
N SER A 31 8.76 0.40 0.90
CA SER A 31 8.73 1.31 -0.22
C SER A 31 7.31 1.39 -0.79
N TRP A 32 6.90 2.62 -1.09
CA TRP A 32 5.65 2.86 -1.79
C TRP A 32 5.86 2.64 -3.29
N HIS A 33 5.11 1.73 -3.86
CA HIS A 33 5.07 1.46 -5.28
C HIS A 33 4.01 2.33 -5.96
N LYS A 34 4.31 2.81 -7.17
CA LYS A 34 3.33 3.54 -7.98
C LYS A 34 2.26 2.58 -8.49
N GLY A 35 1.00 2.97 -8.32
CA GLY A 35 -0.16 2.25 -8.82
C GLY A 35 -0.88 1.38 -7.79
N THR A 36 -1.54 0.33 -8.27
CA THR A 36 -2.22 -0.69 -7.48
C THR A 36 -1.63 -2.08 -7.76
N PRO A 37 -1.66 -3.01 -6.78
CA PRO A 37 -1.19 -4.38 -6.98
C PRO A 37 -1.96 -5.07 -8.10
N THR A 38 -1.25 -5.74 -9.02
CA THR A 38 -1.86 -6.44 -10.17
C THR A 38 -2.90 -7.48 -9.75
N SER A 39 -2.67 -8.19 -8.65
CA SER A 39 -3.60 -9.17 -8.08
C SER A 39 -4.96 -8.59 -7.68
N LEU A 40 -5.03 -7.29 -7.39
CA LEU A 40 -6.27 -6.59 -7.03
C LEU A 40 -6.95 -5.95 -8.24
N GLN A 41 -6.28 -5.82 -9.39
CA GLN A 41 -6.84 -5.13 -10.55
C GLN A 41 -8.02 -5.92 -11.15
N GLY A 42 -9.10 -5.21 -11.49
CA GLY A 42 -10.32 -5.79 -12.03
C GLY A 42 -11.59 -5.07 -11.61
N LYS A 43 -12.73 -5.70 -11.92
CA LYS A 43 -14.06 -5.27 -11.50
C LYS A 43 -14.53 -6.15 -10.35
N TRP A 44 -15.06 -5.51 -9.32
CA TRP A 44 -15.40 -6.13 -8.05
C TRP A 44 -16.72 -5.58 -7.53
N ARG A 45 -17.50 -6.39 -6.83
CA ARG A 45 -18.75 -5.97 -6.21
C ARG A 45 -18.90 -6.53 -4.80
N THR A 46 -19.51 -5.77 -3.91
CA THR A 46 -20.00 -6.33 -2.64
C THR A 46 -21.31 -7.11 -2.87
N ASN A 47 -21.69 -7.90 -1.87
CA ASN A 47 -23.05 -8.42 -1.81
C ASN A 47 -24.05 -7.28 -1.57
N TRP A 48 -25.31 -7.51 -1.93
CA TRP A 48 -26.39 -6.60 -1.55
C TRP A 48 -26.51 -6.52 -0.03
N GLN A 49 -26.57 -5.29 0.47
CA GLN A 49 -26.76 -4.96 1.88
C GLN A 49 -28.10 -4.24 2.03
N HIS A 50 -28.84 -4.59 3.07
CA HIS A 50 -30.07 -3.89 3.41
C HIS A 50 -29.75 -2.57 4.09
N VAL A 51 -30.35 -1.48 3.60
CA VAL A 51 -30.21 -0.14 4.18
C VAL A 51 -31.58 0.53 4.21
N GLY A 52 -32.10 0.72 5.42
CA GLY A 52 -33.50 1.11 5.62
C GLY A 52 -34.44 0.13 4.93
N HIS A 53 -35.33 0.66 4.09
CA HIS A 53 -36.28 -0.13 3.29
C HIS A 53 -35.71 -0.62 1.93
N GLY A 54 -34.46 -0.28 1.61
CA GLY A 54 -33.84 -0.59 0.32
C GLY A 54 -32.69 -1.59 0.41
N LYS A 55 -32.11 -1.90 -0.75
CA LYS A 55 -30.85 -2.65 -0.87
C LYS A 55 -29.82 -1.82 -1.61
N LYS A 56 -28.57 -1.91 -1.21
CA LYS A 56 -27.45 -1.29 -1.91
C LYS A 56 -26.27 -2.24 -2.03
N ARG A 57 -25.42 -2.04 -3.04
CA ARG A 57 -24.12 -2.70 -3.15
C ARG A 57 -23.09 -1.72 -3.68
N VAL A 58 -21.83 -2.03 -3.50
CA VAL A 58 -20.73 -1.22 -4.03
C VAL A 58 -20.11 -1.94 -5.21
N LEU A 59 -19.97 -1.24 -6.33
CA LEU A 59 -19.22 -1.68 -7.50
C LEU A 59 -17.88 -0.94 -7.52
N THR A 60 -16.79 -1.68 -7.54
CA THR A 60 -15.42 -1.16 -7.46
C THR A 60 -14.61 -1.61 -8.67
N LYS A 61 -14.04 -0.67 -9.40
CA LYS A 61 -13.07 -0.91 -10.46
C LYS A 61 -11.67 -0.53 -9.98
N ILE A 62 -10.76 -1.50 -9.96
CA ILE A 62 -9.35 -1.31 -9.63
C ILE A 62 -8.55 -1.41 -10.92
N THR A 63 -7.86 -0.33 -11.27
CA THR A 63 -6.94 -0.23 -12.40
C THR A 63 -5.53 0.04 -11.90
N LYS A 64 -4.54 -0.02 -12.79
CA LYS A 64 -3.13 0.25 -12.45
C LYS A 64 -2.94 1.55 -11.67
N LYS A 65 -3.71 2.61 -11.93
CA LYS A 65 -3.52 3.93 -11.28
C LYS A 65 -4.66 4.34 -10.36
N ASN A 66 -5.84 3.75 -10.47
CA ASN A 66 -7.03 4.25 -9.80
C ASN A 66 -7.85 3.11 -9.19
N VAL A 67 -8.48 3.40 -8.06
CA VAL A 67 -9.60 2.65 -7.51
C VAL A 67 -10.81 3.57 -7.57
N THR A 68 -11.90 3.11 -8.19
CA THR A 68 -13.13 3.87 -8.34
C THR A 68 -14.29 3.02 -7.85
N SER A 69 -15.06 3.53 -6.90
CA SER A 69 -16.24 2.84 -6.39
C SER A 69 -17.49 3.68 -6.56
N ILE A 70 -18.57 3.01 -6.97
CA ILE A 70 -19.93 3.55 -7.02
C ILE A 70 -20.83 2.72 -6.14
N GLU A 71 -21.65 3.38 -5.33
CA GLU A 71 -22.77 2.76 -4.64
C GLU A 71 -23.90 2.62 -5.64
N GLN A 72 -24.44 1.42 -5.74
CA GLN A 72 -25.59 1.10 -6.56
C GLN A 72 -26.76 0.77 -5.64
N ALA A 73 -27.78 1.63 -5.65
CA ALA A 73 -29.07 1.34 -5.03
C ALA A 73 -29.88 0.37 -5.89
N TYR A 74 -30.68 -0.47 -5.25
CA TYR A 74 -31.63 -1.35 -5.91
C TYR A 74 -32.81 -0.50 -6.42
N HIS A 75 -32.92 -0.36 -7.75
CA HIS A 75 -33.86 0.55 -8.43
C HIS A 75 -33.76 2.03 -8.00
N GLY A 76 -32.53 2.52 -7.81
CA GLY A 76 -32.30 3.91 -7.42
C GLY A 76 -31.08 4.53 -8.09
N PRO A 77 -30.79 5.80 -7.76
CA PRO A 77 -29.59 6.47 -8.25
C PRO A 77 -28.33 5.75 -7.77
N SER A 78 -27.22 6.01 -8.48
CA SER A 78 -25.90 5.52 -8.10
C SER A 78 -25.00 6.71 -7.80
N ASP A 79 -24.27 6.65 -6.69
CA ASP A 79 -23.41 7.73 -6.23
C ASP A 79 -21.96 7.26 -6.08
N MET A 80 -21.01 8.19 -6.21
CA MET A 80 -19.62 7.88 -5.92
C MET A 80 -19.48 7.51 -4.43
N THR A 81 -18.76 6.43 -4.15
CA THR A 81 -18.57 5.96 -2.79
C THR A 81 -17.13 5.48 -2.55
N ARG A 82 -16.86 5.00 -1.34
CA ARG A 82 -15.58 4.44 -0.93
C ARG A 82 -15.55 2.94 -1.22
N PRO A 83 -14.35 2.37 -1.47
CA PRO A 83 -13.06 3.06 -1.59
C PRO A 83 -12.91 3.74 -2.95
N THR A 84 -12.49 5.02 -2.99
CA THR A 84 -12.09 5.70 -4.22
C THR A 84 -10.76 6.40 -4.01
N ALA A 85 -9.78 6.11 -4.86
CA ALA A 85 -8.42 6.67 -4.79
C ALA A 85 -7.85 6.82 -6.20
N THR A 86 -7.55 8.06 -6.59
CA THR A 86 -6.88 8.38 -7.85
C THR A 86 -5.38 8.55 -7.65
N SER A 87 -4.59 8.33 -8.69
CA SER A 87 -3.11 8.38 -8.61
C SER A 87 -2.56 7.49 -7.47
N ALA A 88 -3.13 6.29 -7.36
CA ALA A 88 -2.88 5.38 -6.28
C ALA A 88 -1.40 5.00 -6.18
N LYS A 89 -0.97 4.81 -4.94
CA LYS A 89 0.29 4.16 -4.56
C LYS A 89 -0.05 3.06 -3.58
N TYR A 90 0.77 2.02 -3.54
CA TYR A 90 0.60 0.95 -2.58
C TYR A 90 1.89 0.60 -1.85
N LYS A 91 1.75 0.06 -0.64
CA LYS A 91 2.81 -0.53 0.15
C LYS A 91 2.40 -1.97 0.46
N TYR A 92 3.29 -2.93 0.21
CA TYR A 92 3.04 -4.33 0.58
C TYR A 92 3.27 -4.50 2.09
N LEU A 93 2.32 -5.17 2.77
CA LEU A 93 2.35 -5.40 4.21
C LEU A 93 2.60 -6.88 4.57
N GLY A 94 2.83 -7.75 3.59
CA GLY A 94 2.92 -9.20 3.79
C GLY A 94 1.56 -9.91 3.68
N HIS A 95 1.58 -11.23 3.56
CA HIS A 95 0.39 -12.11 3.51
C HIS A 95 -0.72 -11.60 2.56
N HIS A 96 -0.34 -11.20 1.34
CA HIS A 96 -1.25 -10.64 0.34
C HIS A 96 -2.07 -9.43 0.80
N THR A 97 -1.54 -8.70 1.79
CA THR A 97 -2.15 -7.49 2.33
C THR A 97 -1.37 -6.28 1.83
N TYR A 98 -2.10 -5.27 1.38
CA TYR A 98 -1.58 -4.06 0.77
C TYR A 98 -2.22 -2.87 1.46
N GLN A 99 -1.43 -1.84 1.75
CA GLN A 99 -1.95 -0.52 2.06
C GLN A 99 -1.97 0.30 0.78
N ILE A 100 -3.12 0.86 0.42
CA ILE A 100 -3.31 1.67 -0.77
C ILE A 100 -3.65 3.09 -0.33
N THR A 101 -3.01 4.07 -0.97
CA THR A 101 -3.27 5.49 -0.74
C THR A 101 -3.43 6.21 -2.08
N GLY A 102 -4.25 7.25 -2.14
CA GLY A 102 -4.41 8.09 -3.32
C GLY A 102 -5.27 9.31 -3.02
N LYS A 103 -5.58 10.10 -4.05
CA LYS A 103 -6.41 11.29 -3.90
C LYS A 103 -7.90 10.94 -3.98
N LEU A 104 -8.69 11.46 -3.06
CA LEU A 104 -10.15 11.47 -3.07
C LEU A 104 -10.61 12.91 -2.87
N LEU A 105 -11.16 13.52 -3.91
CA LEU A 105 -11.44 14.96 -3.95
C LEU A 105 -10.17 15.75 -3.56
N SER A 106 -10.28 16.68 -2.61
CA SER A 106 -9.16 17.49 -2.11
C SER A 106 -8.35 16.82 -1.00
N THR A 107 -8.57 15.53 -0.72
CA THR A 107 -7.94 14.84 0.41
C THR A 107 -7.16 13.61 -0.02
N THR A 108 -6.27 13.13 0.85
CA THR A 108 -5.61 11.83 0.69
C THR A 108 -6.44 10.76 1.41
N TYR A 109 -6.82 9.72 0.69
CA TYR A 109 -7.55 8.59 1.23
C TYR A 109 -6.65 7.35 1.25
N THR A 110 -6.63 6.65 2.39
CA THR A 110 -5.84 5.45 2.61
C THR A 110 -6.71 4.33 3.14
N PHE A 111 -6.53 3.13 2.60
CA PHE A 111 -7.23 1.92 3.01
C PHE A 111 -6.33 0.69 2.86
N LYS A 112 -6.74 -0.44 3.42
CA LYS A 112 -6.07 -1.73 3.28
C LYS A 112 -6.89 -2.63 2.37
N ALA A 113 -6.20 -3.37 1.51
CA ALA A 113 -6.80 -4.41 0.68
C ALA A 113 -6.05 -5.73 0.90
N LYS A 114 -6.79 -6.81 1.12
CA LYS A 114 -6.25 -8.17 1.22
C LYS A 114 -6.79 -9.02 0.10
N TRP A 115 -5.89 -9.61 -0.67
CA TRP A 115 -6.23 -10.58 -1.70
C TRP A 115 -6.39 -11.97 -1.07
N TYR A 116 -7.47 -12.67 -1.41
CA TYR A 116 -7.71 -14.06 -0.98
C TYR A 116 -7.65 -15.02 -2.16
N SER A 117 -8.26 -14.65 -3.28
CA SER A 117 -8.29 -15.45 -4.49
C SER A 117 -8.64 -14.59 -5.70
N HIS A 118 -8.59 -15.16 -6.90
CA HIS A 118 -9.01 -14.49 -8.13
C HIS A 118 -10.45 -13.96 -8.08
N ASN A 119 -11.31 -14.54 -7.23
CA ASN A 119 -12.71 -14.18 -7.09
C ASN A 119 -13.06 -13.43 -5.80
N LYS A 120 -12.10 -13.22 -4.88
CA LYS A 120 -12.39 -12.62 -3.57
C LYS A 120 -11.27 -11.74 -3.06
N ILE A 121 -11.62 -10.51 -2.69
CA ILE A 121 -10.76 -9.59 -1.95
C ILE A 121 -11.51 -9.03 -0.74
N LYS A 122 -10.78 -8.51 0.22
CA LYS A 122 -11.31 -7.75 1.36
C LYS A 122 -10.74 -6.35 1.32
N ILE A 123 -11.58 -5.34 1.45
CA ILE A 123 -11.13 -3.96 1.60
C ILE A 123 -11.61 -3.44 2.95
N SER A 124 -10.69 -2.81 3.68
CA SER A 124 -10.88 -2.28 5.01
C SER A 124 -10.37 -0.84 5.05
N ASP A 125 -11.19 0.08 5.53
CA ASP A 125 -10.78 1.45 5.81
C ASP A 125 -11.09 1.82 7.27
N ARG A 126 -11.09 3.12 7.59
CA ARG A 126 -11.37 3.61 8.96
C ARG A 126 -12.81 3.36 9.42
N TYR A 127 -13.77 3.27 8.50
CA TYR A 127 -15.19 3.21 8.82
C TYR A 127 -15.75 1.80 8.66
N GLU A 128 -15.29 1.07 7.65
CA GLU A 128 -15.92 -0.18 7.28
C GLU A 128 -14.94 -1.21 6.73
N THR A 129 -15.43 -2.45 6.68
CA THR A 129 -14.73 -3.59 6.13
C THR A 129 -15.73 -4.47 5.43
N HIS A 130 -15.52 -4.69 4.13
CA HIS A 130 -16.38 -5.58 3.35
C HIS A 130 -15.56 -6.57 2.51
N TYR A 131 -16.25 -7.56 1.99
CA TYR A 131 -15.73 -8.47 0.98
C TYR A 131 -16.26 -8.08 -0.38
N TRP A 132 -15.37 -8.15 -1.36
CA TRP A 132 -15.63 -7.88 -2.76
C TRP A 132 -15.40 -9.15 -3.57
N TYR A 133 -16.30 -9.36 -4.52
CA TYR A 133 -16.34 -10.53 -5.39
C TYR A 133 -16.21 -10.10 -6.85
N ARG A 134 -15.52 -10.89 -7.65
CA ARG A 134 -15.32 -10.60 -9.08
C ARG A 134 -16.66 -10.62 -9.83
N TYR A 135 -16.81 -9.79 -10.87
CA TYR A 135 -17.96 -9.80 -11.78
C TYR A 135 -17.63 -9.19 -13.15
#